data_AF-A0AAU4VEQ2-F1
#
_entry.id   AF-A0AAU4VEQ2-F1
#
_cell.length_a   1.000
_cell.length_b   1.000
_cell.length_c   1.000
_cell.angle_alpha   90.00
_cell.angle_beta   90.00
_cell.angle_gamma   90.00
#
_symmetry.space_group_name_H-M   'P 1'
#
loop_
_entity.id
_entity.type
_entity.pdbx_description
1 polymer ?
#
loop_
_entity_poly.entity_id
_entity_poly.type
_entity_poly.pdbx_seq_one_letter_code
_entity_poly.pdbx_strand_id
1 'polypeptide(L)'
;MDVEAPEKPEGPPLAEVVLQAGDMLYVPRGWWHAVAATQGRSLHLTCGLTPATGHHLLVWLAGQLLHSPTLRANVPTVAGPAEHTAYAEQLRKEVSEALHPHVVSEFAASLDARDPGRPAPSLPHIGDVPADPGLALALTTARAALEGTDEAVVLRAVGHEWELHPSVRPALEALVSGGRPSTRCPSPP
;
A
#
# COMPACT_ATOMS: atom_id res chain seq x y z
N MET A 1 -8.08 11.73 8.64
CA MET A 1 -9.33 12.28 8.08
C MET A 1 -9.34 13.75 8.42
N ASP A 2 -9.80 14.60 7.52
CA ASP A 2 -10.02 16.01 7.87
C ASP A 2 -11.15 16.05 8.90
N VAL A 3 -10.89 16.70 10.03
CA VAL A 3 -11.81 16.74 11.18
C VAL A 3 -12.81 17.89 11.03
N GLU A 4 -12.53 18.82 10.12
CA GLU A 4 -13.32 20.00 9.82
C GLU A 4 -13.42 20.17 8.31
N ALA A 5 -14.61 20.51 7.82
CA ALA A 5 -14.78 20.85 6.42
C ALA A 5 -14.12 22.21 6.16
N PRO A 6 -13.27 22.35 5.13
CA PRO A 6 -12.69 23.66 4.84
C PRO A 6 -13.81 24.67 4.55
N GLU A 7 -13.62 25.92 4.97
CA GLU A 7 -14.53 26.99 4.61
C GLU A 7 -14.49 27.22 3.09
N LYS A 8 -15.65 27.51 2.51
CA LYS A 8 -15.74 27.82 1.08
C LYS A 8 -14.95 29.10 0.82
N PRO A 9 -14.05 29.12 -0.18
CA PRO A 9 -13.26 30.30 -0.48
C PRO A 9 -14.17 31.45 -0.92
N GLU A 10 -13.84 32.64 -0.41
CA GLU A 10 -14.44 33.90 -0.85
C GLU A 10 -13.54 34.55 -1.91
N GLY A 11 -14.16 35.16 -2.92
CA GLY A 11 -13.44 35.86 -3.99
C GLY A 11 -13.23 35.05 -5.28
N PRO A 12 -12.54 35.64 -6.26
CA PRO A 12 -12.32 35.02 -7.57
C PRO A 12 -11.34 33.84 -7.50
N PRO A 13 -11.44 32.86 -8.43
CA PRO A 13 -10.51 31.74 -8.46
C PRO A 13 -9.08 32.23 -8.78
N LEU A 14 -8.08 31.57 -8.18
CA LEU A 14 -6.67 31.83 -8.50
C LEU A 14 -6.35 31.54 -9.97
N ALA A 15 -7.02 30.54 -10.55
CA ALA A 15 -6.87 30.15 -11.94
C ALA A 15 -8.19 29.62 -12.51
N GLU A 16 -8.44 29.95 -13.77
CA GLU A 16 -9.53 29.38 -14.57
C GLU A 16 -8.91 28.80 -15.85
N VAL A 17 -9.11 27.50 -16.08
CA VAL A 17 -8.41 26.74 -17.12
C VAL A 17 -9.41 25.88 -17.89
N VAL A 18 -9.26 25.83 -19.21
CA VAL A 18 -10.02 24.93 -20.10
C VAL A 18 -9.10 23.80 -20.55
N LEU A 19 -9.36 22.59 -20.06
CA LEU A 19 -8.59 21.39 -20.42
C LEU A 19 -9.07 20.80 -21.75
N GLN A 20 -8.12 20.38 -22.58
CA GLN A 20 -8.33 19.62 -23.81
C GLN A 20 -8.05 18.12 -23.60
N ALA A 21 -8.40 17.30 -24.58
CA ALA A 21 -8.12 15.86 -24.53
C ALA A 21 -6.60 15.60 -24.46
N GLY A 22 -6.16 14.91 -23.40
CA GLY A 22 -4.75 14.62 -23.13
C GLY A 22 -4.11 15.54 -22.09
N ASP A 23 -4.76 16.65 -21.74
CA ASP A 23 -4.25 17.54 -20.68
C ASP A 23 -4.41 16.91 -19.29
N MET A 24 -3.49 17.26 -18.40
CA MET A 24 -3.49 16.83 -17.00
C MET A 24 -3.43 18.03 -16.07
N LEU A 25 -4.32 18.05 -15.07
CA LEU A 25 -4.32 19.03 -13.99
C LEU A 25 -4.02 18.32 -12.67
N TYR A 26 -2.95 18.71 -12.00
CA TYR A 26 -2.66 18.30 -10.63
C TYR A 26 -3.27 19.31 -9.66
N VAL A 27 -4.13 18.83 -8.76
CA VAL A 27 -4.73 19.64 -7.69
C VAL A 27 -4.18 19.14 -6.35
N PRO A 28 -3.34 19.92 -5.64
CA PRO A 28 -2.81 19.51 -4.35
C PRO A 28 -3.92 19.32 -3.30
N ARG A 29 -3.65 18.53 -2.25
CA ARG A 29 -4.57 18.36 -1.13
C ARG A 29 -4.93 19.73 -0.52
N GLY A 30 -6.21 19.94 -0.24
CA GLY A 30 -6.73 21.15 0.39
C GLY A 30 -7.07 22.27 -0.58
N TRP A 31 -6.88 22.07 -1.89
CA TRP A 31 -7.22 23.07 -2.89
C TRP A 31 -8.66 22.91 -3.37
N TRP A 32 -9.42 23.99 -3.23
CA TRP A 32 -10.75 24.08 -3.80
C TRP A 32 -10.67 24.10 -5.33
N HIS A 33 -11.52 23.31 -5.96
CA HIS A 33 -11.67 23.28 -7.41
C HIS A 33 -13.14 23.08 -7.78
N ALA A 34 -13.56 23.71 -8.87
CA ALA A 34 -14.87 23.55 -9.47
C ALA A 34 -14.68 23.14 -10.93
N VAL A 35 -15.46 22.17 -11.39
CA VAL A 35 -15.34 21.61 -12.74
C VAL A 35 -16.69 21.66 -13.43
N ALA A 36 -16.71 22.19 -14.65
CA ALA A 36 -17.87 22.20 -15.51
C ALA A 36 -17.47 21.78 -16.93
N ALA A 37 -18.33 21.01 -17.61
CA ALA A 37 -18.15 20.70 -19.01
C ALA A 37 -18.48 21.94 -19.86
N THR A 38 -17.58 22.33 -20.76
CA THR A 38 -17.73 23.55 -21.56
C THR A 38 -18.56 23.31 -22.82
N GLN A 39 -18.35 22.18 -23.53
CA GLN A 39 -19.02 21.85 -24.80
C GLN A 39 -19.20 20.33 -24.94
N GLY A 40 -20.39 19.88 -25.34
CA GLY A 40 -20.65 18.48 -25.71
C GLY A 40 -20.43 17.46 -24.58
N ARG A 41 -19.98 16.25 -24.95
CA ARG A 41 -19.65 15.16 -24.02
C ARG A 41 -18.17 15.23 -23.65
N SER A 42 -17.87 15.19 -22.35
CA SER A 42 -16.51 15.06 -21.83
C SER A 42 -16.37 13.82 -20.94
N LEU A 43 -15.14 13.29 -20.84
CA LEU A 43 -14.75 12.24 -19.89
C LEU A 43 -13.51 12.73 -19.15
N HIS A 44 -13.58 12.77 -17.82
CA HIS A 44 -12.44 13.08 -16.97
C HIS A 44 -12.07 11.86 -16.14
N LEU A 45 -10.78 11.54 -16.11
CA LEU A 45 -10.22 10.47 -15.28
C LEU A 45 -9.52 11.10 -14.07
N THR A 46 -10.07 10.85 -12.87
CA THR A 46 -9.47 11.35 -11.62
C THR A 46 -8.60 10.26 -10.99
N CYS A 47 -7.31 10.53 -10.86
CA CYS A 47 -6.38 9.69 -10.11
C CYS A 47 -6.16 10.30 -8.72
N GLY A 48 -6.83 9.74 -7.72
CA GLY A 48 -6.69 10.18 -6.33
C GLY A 48 -5.44 9.58 -5.67
N LEU A 49 -4.60 10.42 -5.06
CA LEU A 49 -3.51 9.99 -4.19
C LEU A 49 -3.97 10.04 -2.73
N THR A 50 -3.94 8.91 -2.04
CA THR A 50 -4.34 8.79 -0.63
C THR A 50 -3.11 8.43 0.22
N PRO A 51 -2.29 9.42 0.61
CA PRO A 51 -1.10 9.15 1.40
C PRO A 51 -1.49 8.60 2.77
N ALA A 52 -0.72 7.63 3.25
CA ALA A 52 -0.83 7.17 4.62
C ALA A 52 -0.53 8.32 5.60
N THR A 53 -1.11 8.22 6.79
CA THR A 53 -0.99 9.25 7.85
C THR A 53 -0.40 8.62 9.11
N GLY A 54 -0.01 9.45 10.08
CA GLY A 54 0.45 8.96 11.39
C GLY A 54 -0.56 8.03 12.08
N HIS A 55 -1.86 8.22 11.85
CA HIS A 55 -2.89 7.28 12.32
C HIS A 55 -2.69 5.87 11.75
N HIS A 56 -2.48 5.76 10.43
CA HIS A 56 -2.25 4.47 9.78
C HIS A 56 -0.97 3.79 10.30
N LEU A 57 0.09 4.58 10.52
CA LEU A 57 1.33 4.10 11.13
C LEU A 57 1.07 3.54 12.53
N LEU A 58 0.35 4.26 13.40
CA LEU A 58 0.06 3.81 14.76
C LEU A 58 -0.83 2.56 14.79
N VAL A 59 -1.81 2.46 13.89
CA VAL A 59 -2.64 1.25 13.75
C VAL A 59 -1.79 0.05 13.34
N TRP A 60 -0.91 0.23 12.35
CA TRP A 60 0.02 -0.83 11.94
C TRP A 60 0.99 -1.22 13.06
N LEU A 61 1.55 -0.23 13.77
CA LEU A 61 2.49 -0.43 14.88
C LEU A 61 1.84 -1.20 16.04
N ALA A 62 0.59 -0.88 16.37
CA ALA A 62 -0.18 -1.62 17.37
C ALA A 62 -0.33 -3.11 16.99
N GLY A 63 -0.49 -3.41 15.70
CA GLY A 63 -0.49 -4.78 15.18
C GLY A 63 0.86 -5.49 15.36
N GLN A 64 1.98 -4.77 15.22
CA GLN A 64 3.32 -5.34 15.44
C GLN A 64 3.58 -5.67 16.91
N LEU A 65 3.00 -4.88 17.81
CA LEU A 65 3.18 -5.02 19.26
C LEU A 65 2.28 -6.10 19.89
N LEU A 66 1.52 -6.87 19.10
CA LEU A 66 0.64 -7.94 19.62
C LEU A 66 1.41 -9.04 20.38
N HIS A 67 2.71 -9.19 20.15
CA HIS A 67 3.54 -10.12 20.91
C HIS A 67 3.87 -9.62 22.32
N SER A 68 3.74 -8.31 22.59
CA SER A 68 4.01 -7.74 23.91
C SER A 68 3.05 -8.29 24.97
N PRO A 69 3.55 -8.79 26.12
CA PRO A 69 2.71 -9.14 27.25
C PRO A 69 1.87 -7.97 27.78
N THR A 70 2.41 -6.74 27.77
CA THR A 70 1.71 -5.55 28.28
C THR A 70 0.52 -5.20 27.42
N LEU A 71 0.68 -5.14 26.09
CA LEU A 71 -0.43 -4.84 25.17
C LEU A 71 -1.48 -5.96 25.10
N ARG A 72 -1.12 -7.18 25.47
CA ARG A 72 -2.06 -8.31 25.61
C ARG A 72 -2.77 -8.35 26.96
N ALA A 73 -2.27 -7.63 27.96
CA ALA A 73 -2.90 -7.60 29.28
C ALA A 73 -4.22 -6.81 29.23
N ASN A 74 -5.13 -7.14 30.14
CA ASN A 74 -6.32 -6.33 30.34
C ASN A 74 -5.92 -4.94 30.82
N VAL A 75 -6.50 -3.90 30.23
CA VAL A 75 -6.37 -2.53 30.73
C VAL A 75 -6.94 -2.48 32.16
N PRO A 76 -6.22 -1.93 33.15
CA PRO A 76 -6.64 -1.99 34.55
C PRO A 76 -7.73 -0.96 34.90
N THR A 77 -8.87 -0.98 34.22
CA THR A 77 -9.92 0.06 34.31
C THR A 77 -10.61 0.20 35.67
N VAL A 78 -10.52 -0.82 36.53
CA VAL A 78 -11.10 -0.85 37.88
C VAL A 78 -10.06 -0.66 38.99
N ALA A 79 -8.80 -0.41 38.63
CA ALA A 79 -7.69 -0.30 39.57
C ALA A 79 -7.57 1.12 40.14
N GLY A 80 -6.58 1.31 41.02
CA GLY A 80 -6.27 2.60 41.60
C GLY A 80 -5.51 3.52 40.63
N PRO A 81 -5.43 4.83 40.95
CA PRO A 81 -4.67 5.79 40.14
C PRO A 81 -3.18 5.43 39.96
N ALA A 82 -2.57 4.75 40.94
CA ALA A 82 -1.17 4.33 40.87
C ALA A 82 -0.96 3.26 39.79
N GLU A 83 -1.84 2.26 39.73
CA GLU A 83 -1.82 1.20 38.73
C GLU A 83 -2.14 1.73 37.33
N HIS A 84 -3.09 2.67 37.21
CA HIS A 84 -3.37 3.35 35.94
C HIS A 84 -2.11 4.06 35.40
N THR A 85 -1.41 4.77 36.29
CA THR A 85 -0.17 5.49 35.94
C THR A 85 0.93 4.51 35.54
N ALA A 86 1.13 3.44 36.31
CA ALA A 86 2.13 2.42 36.01
C ALA A 86 1.87 1.74 34.65
N TYR A 87 0.61 1.41 34.34
CA TYR A 87 0.23 0.84 33.06
C TYR A 87 0.48 1.82 31.91
N ALA A 88 0.09 3.09 32.06
CA ALA A 88 0.31 4.12 31.04
C ALA A 88 1.81 4.35 30.76
N GLU A 89 2.65 4.37 31.80
CA GLU A 89 4.11 4.51 31.65
C GLU A 89 4.73 3.30 30.95
N GLN A 90 4.30 2.08 31.30
CA GLN A 90 4.78 0.88 30.64
C GLN A 90 4.36 0.86 29.16
N LEU A 91 3.12 1.22 28.84
CA LEU A 91 2.64 1.31 27.46
C LEU A 91 3.41 2.38 26.68
N ARG A 92 3.65 3.56 27.28
CA ARG A 92 4.45 4.64 26.68
C ARG A 92 5.85 4.17 26.33
N LYS A 93 6.49 3.44 27.24
CA LYS A 93 7.83 2.88 27.02
C LYS A 93 7.85 1.96 25.81
N GLU A 94 6.95 0.99 25.75
CA GLU A 94 6.92 0.02 24.64
C GLU A 94 6.60 0.65 23.29
N VAL A 95 5.64 1.58 23.24
CA VAL A 95 5.34 2.31 22.01
C VAL A 95 6.54 3.17 21.58
N SER A 96 7.24 3.78 22.53
CA SER A 96 8.42 4.60 22.24
C SER A 96 9.59 3.76 21.74
N GLU A 97 9.81 2.58 22.31
CA GLU A 97 10.81 1.62 21.83
C GLU A 97 10.48 1.10 20.43
N ALA A 98 9.20 0.87 20.13
CA ALA A 98 8.74 0.46 18.81
C ALA A 98 8.81 1.59 17.75
N LEU A 99 8.84 2.85 18.17
CA LEU A 99 9.08 4.01 17.29
C LEU A 99 10.58 4.24 17.04
N HIS A 100 11.28 3.18 16.62
CA HIS A 100 12.71 3.22 16.32
C HIS A 100 13.00 3.91 14.95
N PRO A 101 14.27 4.24 14.64
CA PRO A 101 14.62 5.03 13.44
C PRO A 101 14.17 4.47 12.07
N HIS A 102 13.87 3.16 11.98
CA HIS A 102 13.49 2.48 10.74
C HIS A 102 11.98 2.20 10.63
N VAL A 103 11.18 2.59 11.63
CA VAL A 103 9.74 2.27 11.70
C VAL A 103 8.97 2.80 10.49
N VAL A 104 9.37 3.96 9.93
CA VAL A 104 8.71 4.55 8.75
C VAL A 104 9.02 3.77 7.48
N SER A 105 10.26 3.29 7.30
CA SER A 105 10.62 2.46 6.16
C SER A 105 9.94 1.09 6.20
N GLU A 106 9.84 0.49 7.38
CA GLU A 106 9.12 -0.78 7.58
C GLU A 106 7.63 -0.63 7.32
N PHE A 107 7.03 0.47 7.81
CA PHE A 107 5.64 0.80 7.50
C PHE A 107 5.40 1.01 6.00
N ALA A 108 6.31 1.71 5.30
CA ALA A 108 6.23 1.90 3.86
C ALA A 108 6.30 0.56 3.12
N ALA A 109 7.23 -0.32 3.47
CA ALA A 109 7.33 -1.67 2.90
C ALA A 109 6.05 -2.50 3.16
N SER A 110 5.46 -2.35 4.35
CA SER A 110 4.19 -2.97 4.71
C SER A 110 3.00 -2.46 3.89
N LEU A 111 2.97 -1.18 3.51
CA LEU A 111 1.93 -0.64 2.61
C LEU A 111 2.05 -1.26 1.22
N ASP A 112 3.26 -1.37 0.71
CA ASP A 112 3.53 -1.92 -0.62
C ASP A 112 3.16 -3.40 -0.68
N ALA A 113 3.57 -4.17 0.33
CA ALA A 113 3.21 -5.58 0.46
C ALA A 113 1.70 -5.83 0.55
N ARG A 114 0.91 -4.84 1.00
CA ARG A 114 -0.55 -4.93 1.20
C ARG A 114 -1.36 -4.23 0.12
N ASP A 115 -0.73 -3.72 -0.94
CA ASP A 115 -1.47 -3.10 -2.05
C ASP A 115 -2.50 -4.10 -2.60
N PRO A 116 -3.77 -3.70 -2.71
CA PRO A 116 -4.82 -4.63 -3.06
C PRO A 116 -4.62 -5.12 -4.49
N GLY A 117 -4.65 -6.44 -4.66
CA GLY A 117 -4.78 -7.03 -5.98
C GLY A 117 -6.11 -6.61 -6.60
N ARG A 118 -6.09 -6.20 -7.86
CA ARG A 118 -7.26 -6.01 -8.71
C ARG A 118 -7.39 -7.25 -9.58
N PRO A 119 -8.22 -8.24 -9.20
CA PRO A 119 -8.35 -9.45 -9.98
C PRO A 119 -8.94 -9.10 -11.34
N ALA A 120 -8.23 -9.49 -12.40
CA ALA A 120 -8.76 -9.55 -13.75
C ALA A 120 -8.98 -11.04 -14.06
N PRO A 121 -10.20 -11.45 -14.47
CA PRO A 121 -10.43 -12.85 -14.79
C PRO A 121 -9.57 -13.27 -15.98
N SER A 122 -8.67 -14.24 -15.76
CA SER A 122 -7.80 -14.80 -16.79
C SER A 122 -8.54 -15.84 -17.63
N LEU A 123 -9.57 -15.42 -18.37
CA LEU A 123 -10.34 -16.36 -19.20
C LEU A 123 -9.49 -16.94 -20.34
N PRO A 124 -9.57 -18.26 -20.61
CA PRO A 124 -10.45 -19.27 -19.97
C PRO A 124 -9.87 -19.95 -18.71
N HIS A 125 -8.66 -19.59 -18.27
CA HIS A 125 -7.88 -20.22 -17.21
C HIS A 125 -8.25 -19.73 -15.79
N ILE A 126 -9.45 -20.08 -15.32
CA ILE A 126 -9.94 -19.72 -13.97
C ILE A 126 -9.41 -20.68 -12.88
N GLY A 127 -9.12 -21.94 -13.24
CA GLY A 127 -8.64 -22.97 -12.32
C GLY A 127 -7.16 -23.28 -12.54
N ASP A 128 -6.88 -24.16 -13.49
CA ASP A 128 -5.51 -24.53 -13.85
C ASP A 128 -4.96 -23.61 -14.94
N VAL A 129 -3.70 -23.22 -14.78
CA VAL A 129 -2.92 -22.50 -15.78
C VAL A 129 -2.10 -23.53 -16.55
N PRO A 130 -2.28 -23.66 -17.89
CA PRO A 130 -1.50 -24.62 -18.66
C PRO A 130 -0.03 -24.20 -18.70
N ALA A 131 0.87 -25.17 -18.83
CA ALA A 131 2.29 -24.91 -19.06
C ALA A 131 2.53 -24.48 -20.52
N ASP A 132 2.03 -23.29 -20.87
CA ASP A 132 2.16 -22.69 -22.20
C ASP A 132 3.15 -21.50 -22.13
N PRO A 133 4.28 -21.56 -22.86
CA PRO A 133 5.27 -20.47 -22.88
C PRO A 133 4.77 -19.19 -23.54
N GLY A 134 3.62 -19.22 -24.23
CA GLY A 134 2.94 -18.07 -24.81
C GLY A 134 2.09 -17.28 -23.81
N LEU A 135 1.89 -17.79 -22.59
CA LEU A 135 1.12 -17.08 -21.57
C LEU A 135 1.87 -15.86 -21.04
N ALA A 136 1.17 -14.72 -21.03
CA ALA A 136 1.65 -13.51 -20.38
C ALA A 136 1.20 -13.49 -18.92
N LEU A 137 2.16 -13.39 -18.01
CA LEU A 137 1.91 -13.21 -16.59
C LEU A 137 1.95 -11.72 -16.25
N ALA A 138 1.02 -11.27 -15.42
CA ALA A 138 0.97 -9.93 -14.88
C ALA A 138 0.54 -9.98 -13.41
N LEU A 139 1.14 -9.13 -12.57
CA LEU A 139 0.70 -8.95 -11.21
C LEU A 139 -0.67 -8.27 -11.19
N THR A 140 -1.53 -8.70 -10.28
CA THR A 140 -2.84 -8.06 -10.06
C THR A 140 -2.72 -6.81 -9.18
N THR A 141 -1.59 -6.61 -8.51
CA THR A 141 -1.27 -5.44 -7.71
C THR A 141 -0.23 -4.58 -8.41
N ALA A 142 -0.26 -3.27 -8.17
CA ALA A 142 0.75 -2.34 -8.66
C ALA A 142 2.01 -2.32 -7.78
N ARG A 143 1.94 -2.87 -6.57
CA ARG A 143 3.04 -2.85 -5.60
C ARG A 143 3.26 -4.26 -5.05
N ALA A 144 4.38 -4.85 -5.42
CA ALA A 144 4.88 -6.08 -4.85
C ALA A 144 6.33 -5.84 -4.43
N ALA A 145 6.74 -6.44 -3.33
CA ALA A 145 8.12 -6.36 -2.85
C ALA A 145 8.79 -7.72 -3.05
N LEU A 146 10.03 -7.69 -3.52
CA LEU A 146 10.88 -8.86 -3.68
C LEU A 146 12.14 -8.64 -2.86
N GLU A 147 12.37 -9.51 -1.91
CA GLU A 147 13.54 -9.51 -1.04
C GLU A 147 14.19 -10.91 -1.05
N GLY A 148 15.33 -11.06 -0.38
CA GLY A 148 15.98 -12.36 -0.18
C GLY A 148 17.38 -12.44 -0.78
N THR A 149 18.05 -13.55 -0.49
CA THR A 149 19.47 -13.82 -0.79
C THR A 149 19.61 -14.84 -1.91
N ASP A 150 20.82 -15.34 -2.13
CA ASP A 150 21.08 -16.46 -3.05
C ASP A 150 20.53 -17.81 -2.53
N GLU A 151 20.05 -17.88 -1.28
CA GLU A 151 19.54 -19.10 -0.64
C GLU A 151 18.00 -19.18 -0.67
N ALA A 152 17.31 -18.04 -0.57
CA ALA A 152 15.86 -17.95 -0.64
C ALA A 152 15.40 -16.59 -1.16
N VAL A 153 14.26 -16.57 -1.84
CA VAL A 153 13.62 -15.36 -2.36
C VAL A 153 12.26 -15.21 -1.70
N VAL A 154 11.96 -14.02 -1.18
CA VAL A 154 10.70 -13.72 -0.51
C VAL A 154 9.90 -12.72 -1.34
N LEU A 155 8.75 -13.14 -1.83
CA LEU A 155 7.76 -12.28 -2.49
C LEU A 155 6.72 -11.84 -1.46
N ARG A 156 6.46 -10.53 -1.38
CA ARG A 156 5.37 -9.96 -0.58
C ARG A 156 4.40 -9.21 -1.48
N ALA A 157 3.15 -9.65 -1.54
CA ALA A 157 2.11 -8.99 -2.32
C ALA A 157 0.72 -9.34 -1.79
N VAL A 158 -0.23 -8.41 -1.91
CA VAL A 158 -1.64 -8.60 -1.53
C VAL A 158 -1.80 -9.11 -0.08
N GLY A 159 -0.89 -8.69 0.81
CA GLY A 159 -0.89 -9.07 2.22
C GLY A 159 -0.38 -10.48 2.52
N HIS A 160 0.19 -11.16 1.52
CA HIS A 160 0.80 -12.48 1.66
C HIS A 160 2.31 -12.43 1.49
N GLU A 161 2.97 -13.41 2.07
CA GLU A 161 4.41 -13.64 1.97
C GLU A 161 4.64 -15.06 1.47
N TRP A 162 5.50 -15.20 0.46
CA TRP A 162 5.91 -16.49 -0.09
C TRP A 162 7.42 -16.58 -0.11
N GLU A 163 7.96 -17.58 0.59
CA GLU A 163 9.36 -17.98 0.49
C GLU A 163 9.50 -19.01 -0.64
N LEU A 164 10.39 -18.72 -1.58
CA LEU A 164 10.54 -19.43 -2.84
C LEU A 164 12.01 -19.75 -3.11
N HIS A 165 12.24 -20.82 -3.86
CA HIS A 165 13.58 -21.24 -4.24
C HIS A 165 14.28 -20.16 -5.12
N PRO A 166 15.58 -19.89 -4.97
CA PRO A 166 16.30 -18.85 -5.70
C PRO A 166 16.18 -18.93 -7.23
N SER A 167 15.94 -20.11 -7.78
CA SER A 167 15.79 -20.32 -9.23
C SER A 167 14.65 -19.51 -9.87
N VAL A 168 13.63 -19.07 -9.10
CA VAL A 168 12.53 -18.26 -9.63
C VAL A 168 12.80 -16.75 -9.58
N ARG A 169 13.90 -16.31 -8.97
CA ARG A 169 14.26 -14.89 -8.82
C ARG A 169 14.14 -14.09 -10.12
N PRO A 170 14.73 -14.51 -11.27
CA PRO A 170 14.68 -13.70 -12.48
C PRO A 170 13.26 -13.48 -13.01
N ALA A 171 12.38 -14.48 -12.84
CA ALA A 171 10.98 -14.37 -13.25
C ALA A 171 10.20 -13.39 -12.35
N LEU A 172 10.45 -13.42 -11.04
CA LEU A 172 9.83 -12.51 -10.08
C LEU A 172 10.32 -11.08 -10.24
N GLU A 173 11.62 -10.86 -10.49
CA GLU A 173 12.18 -9.54 -10.77
C GLU A 173 11.55 -8.91 -12.03
N ALA A 174 11.34 -9.72 -13.07
CA ALA A 174 10.63 -9.29 -14.27
C ALA A 174 9.17 -8.90 -13.97
N LEU A 175 8.45 -9.67 -13.15
CA LEU A 175 7.08 -9.36 -12.75
C LEU A 175 6.97 -8.07 -11.91
N VAL A 176 7.83 -7.92 -10.91
CA VAL A 176 7.81 -6.81 -9.95
C VAL A 176 8.22 -5.49 -10.61
N SER A 177 9.14 -5.53 -11.58
CA SER A 177 9.54 -4.34 -12.36
C SER A 177 8.49 -3.90 -13.41
N GLY A 178 7.35 -4.60 -13.52
CA GLY A 178 6.32 -4.34 -14.52
C GLY A 178 6.69 -4.86 -15.92
N GLY A 179 7.77 -5.64 -16.03
CA GLY A 179 8.05 -6.43 -17.22
C GLY A 179 6.98 -7.49 -17.43
N ARG A 180 6.71 -7.84 -18.69
CA ARG A 180 5.93 -9.05 -19.03
C ARG A 180 6.94 -10.19 -19.19
N PRO A 181 7.10 -11.10 -18.22
CA PRO A 181 8.02 -12.20 -18.40
C PRO A 181 7.44 -13.12 -19.48
N SER A 182 8.19 -13.32 -20.57
CA SER A 182 7.97 -14.50 -21.40
C SER A 182 8.67 -15.67 -20.71
N THR A 183 7.95 -16.75 -20.42
CA THR A 183 8.51 -17.98 -19.86
C THR A 183 9.30 -18.74 -20.93
N ARG A 184 10.42 -18.17 -21.38
CA ARG A 184 11.43 -18.95 -22.11
C ARG A 184 12.15 -19.82 -21.09
N CYS A 185 11.65 -21.03 -20.91
CA CYS A 185 12.39 -22.07 -20.20
C CYS A 185 13.70 -22.33 -20.97
N PRO A 186 14.88 -22.26 -20.33
CA PRO A 186 16.11 -22.70 -20.97
C PRO A 186 15.99 -24.21 -21.22
N SER A 187 16.26 -24.62 -22.45
CA SER A 187 16.29 -26.03 -22.85
C SER A 187 17.30 -26.80 -21.99
N PRO A 188 16.97 -27.99 -21.47
CA PRO A 188 17.98 -28.82 -20.82
C PRO A 188 19.02 -29.31 -21.85
N PRO A 189 20.26 -29.61 -21.41
CA PRO A 189 21.36 -30.04 -22.29
C PRO A 189 21.11 -31.38 -22.98
#